data_AF-A0A352SYS1-F1
#
_entry.id   AF-A0A352SYS1-F1
#
_cell.length_a   1.000
_cell.length_b   1.000
_cell.length_c   1.000
_cell.angle_alpha   90.00
_cell.angle_beta   90.00
_cell.angle_gamma   90.00
#
_symmetry.space_group_name_H-M   'P 1'
#
loop_
_entity.id
_entity.type
_entity.pdbx_description
1 polymer ?
#
loop_
_entity_poly.entity_id
_entity_poly.type
_entity_poly.pdbx_seq_one_letter_code
_entity_poly.pdbx_strand_id
1 'polypeptide(L)'
;MKFTVPGEPKGKGRPKFSSQGEFVKAYTPETTVNYENWVKICFQEAKQQMLTGQLNAELKCFYSIPKNFTKKKREDVSNCILRPTKKPDIDNICKIIFDSLNGLAYADDKDIVGCKVDKYYDDNPRVEVEIWMV
;
A
#
# COMPACT_ATOMS: atom_id res chain seq x y z
N MET A 1 -14.06 -3.71 -7.21
CA MET A 1 -12.77 -4.10 -7.81
C MET A 1 -11.89 -4.72 -6.75
N LYS A 2 -11.08 -5.72 -7.13
CA LYS A 2 -10.17 -6.39 -6.21
C LYS A 2 -8.93 -6.85 -6.94
N PHE A 3 -7.76 -6.56 -6.37
CA PHE A 3 -6.48 -7.03 -6.89
C PHE A 3 -5.45 -7.19 -5.76
N THR A 4 -4.30 -7.76 -6.09
CA THR A 4 -3.22 -8.00 -5.13
C THR A 4 -1.92 -7.47 -5.69
N VAL A 5 -1.14 -6.81 -4.84
CA VAL A 5 0.22 -6.33 -5.13
C VAL A 5 1.20 -7.24 -4.38
N PRO A 6 1.89 -8.18 -5.07
CA PRO A 6 2.88 -9.03 -4.44
C PRO A 6 4.07 -8.25 -3.90
N GLY A 7 4.62 -8.70 -2.77
CA GLY A 7 5.82 -8.14 -2.14
C GLY A 7 5.55 -7.40 -0.82
N GLU A 8 6.63 -7.02 -0.12
CA GLU A 8 6.53 -6.29 1.15
C GLU A 8 5.80 -4.95 0.97
N PRO A 9 4.82 -4.63 1.83
CA PRO A 9 4.16 -3.33 1.80
C PRO A 9 5.17 -2.18 1.88
N LYS A 10 5.12 -1.29 0.89
CA LYS A 10 5.90 -0.04 0.86
C LYS A 10 4.97 1.13 1.13
N GLY A 11 5.55 2.22 1.62
CA GLY A 11 4.85 3.46 1.84
C GLY A 11 5.51 4.56 1.02
N LYS A 12 4.73 5.60 0.72
CA LYS A 12 5.25 6.74 -0.03
C LYS A 12 6.29 7.47 0.80
N GLY A 13 7.53 7.51 0.31
CA GLY A 13 8.55 8.38 0.91
C GLY A 13 8.16 9.84 0.68
N ARG A 14 8.17 10.67 1.73
CA ARG A 14 8.04 12.12 1.56
C ARG A 14 9.22 12.62 0.71
N PRO A 15 9.02 13.60 -0.20
CA PRO A 15 10.11 14.19 -0.97
C PRO A 15 11.22 14.63 -0.03
N LYS A 16 12.44 14.16 -0.30
CA LYS A 16 13.61 14.65 0.42
C LYS A 16 14.09 15.90 -0.30
N PHE A 17 14.23 16.99 0.44
CA PHE A 17 14.80 18.23 -0.07
C PHE A 17 16.29 18.20 0.24
N SER A 18 17.11 18.20 -0.80
CA SER A 18 18.55 18.42 -0.68
C SER A 18 18.83 19.81 -1.24
N SER A 19 19.34 20.72 -0.41
CA SER A 19 19.83 22.03 -0.85
C SER A 19 21.25 21.88 -1.38
N GLN A 20 21.46 22.20 -2.65
CA GLN A 20 22.80 22.39 -3.22
C GLN A 20 22.90 23.88 -3.59
N GLY A 21 23.35 24.70 -2.65
CA GLY A 21 23.31 26.17 -2.80
C GLY A 21 21.88 26.74 -2.79
N GLU A 22 21.57 27.69 -3.67
CA GLU A 22 20.27 28.39 -3.77
C GLU A 22 19.14 27.55 -4.39
N PHE A 23 19.41 26.36 -4.92
CA PHE A 23 18.41 25.52 -5.59
C PHE A 23 17.98 24.36 -4.70
N VAL A 24 16.70 24.37 -4.29
CA VAL A 24 16.05 23.24 -3.60
C VAL A 24 15.45 22.31 -4.65
N LYS A 25 16.09 21.16 -4.88
CA LYS A 25 15.55 20.11 -5.76
C LYS A 25 14.85 19.05 -4.91
N ALA A 26 13.55 18.88 -5.11
CA ALA A 26 12.80 17.78 -4.51
C ALA A 26 13.09 16.50 -5.32
N TYR A 27 13.59 15.45 -4.65
CA TYR A 27 13.75 14.14 -5.27
C TYR A 27 12.83 13.12 -4.58
N THR A 28 11.97 12.48 -5.38
CA THR A 28 11.19 11.33 -4.94
C THR A 28 12.11 10.11 -4.97
N PRO A 29 12.24 9.33 -3.87
CA PRO A 29 13.08 8.14 -3.86
C PRO A 29 12.68 7.18 -4.98
N GLU A 30 13.67 6.62 -5.70
CA GLU A 30 13.47 5.63 -6.76
C GLU A 30 12.59 4.45 -6.32
N THR A 31 12.72 4.06 -5.04
CA THR A 31 11.90 2.99 -4.42
C THR A 31 10.42 3.30 -4.38
N THR A 32 10.03 4.57 -4.28
CA THR A 32 8.62 5.00 -4.33
C THR A 32 8.11 4.90 -5.77
N VAL A 33 8.85 5.43 -6.73
CA VAL A 33 8.48 5.38 -8.16
C VAL A 33 8.33 3.95 -8.66
N ASN A 34 9.28 3.08 -8.31
CA ASN A 34 9.24 1.67 -8.70
C ASN A 34 8.03 0.94 -8.11
N TYR A 35 7.69 1.23 -6.85
CA TYR A 35 6.52 0.61 -6.23
C TYR A 35 5.21 1.17 -6.79
N GLU A 36 5.12 2.46 -7.09
CA GLU A 36 3.95 3.04 -7.74
C GLU A 36 3.70 2.40 -9.12
N ASN A 37 4.76 2.23 -9.92
CA ASN A 37 4.67 1.53 -11.19
C ASN A 37 4.28 0.06 -11.03
N TRP A 38 4.79 -0.62 -10.00
CA TRP A 38 4.42 -2.00 -9.71
C TRP A 38 2.94 -2.15 -9.39
N VAL A 39 2.38 -1.26 -8.56
CA VAL A 39 0.94 -1.24 -8.25
C VAL A 39 0.11 -1.05 -9.53
N LYS A 40 0.53 -0.15 -10.41
CA LYS A 40 -0.14 0.09 -11.71
C LYS A 40 -0.15 -1.16 -12.59
N ILE A 41 0.97 -1.86 -12.69
CA ILE A 41 1.08 -3.10 -13.47
C ILE A 41 0.13 -4.16 -12.91
N CYS A 42 0.16 -4.41 -11.60
CA CYS A 42 -0.73 -5.38 -10.96
C CYS A 42 -2.22 -5.04 -11.16
N PHE A 43 -2.57 -3.75 -11.13
CA PHE A 43 -3.93 -3.30 -11.40
C PHE A 43 -4.36 -3.57 -12.85
N GLN A 44 -3.49 -3.27 -13.82
CA GLN A 44 -3.76 -3.51 -15.25
C GLN A 44 -3.88 -5.00 -15.57
N GLU A 45 -3.04 -5.84 -14.96
CA GLU A 45 -3.12 -7.31 -15.10
C GLU A 45 -4.43 -7.88 -14.55
N ALA A 46 -4.98 -7.27 -13.49
CA ALA A 46 -6.28 -7.65 -12.93
C ALA A 46 -7.47 -7.31 -13.85
N LYS A 47 -7.24 -6.59 -14.97
CA LYS A 47 -8.23 -6.20 -15.99
C LYS A 47 -9.51 -5.60 -15.39
N GLN A 48 -9.35 -4.81 -14.34
CA GLN A 48 -10.46 -4.14 -13.67
C GLN A 48 -10.89 -2.91 -14.46
N GLN A 49 -12.16 -2.54 -14.35
CA GLN A 49 -12.68 -1.30 -14.92
C GLN A 49 -12.57 -0.16 -13.90
N MET A 50 -12.45 1.06 -14.42
CA MET A 50 -12.50 2.27 -13.60
C MET A 50 -13.89 2.39 -12.96
N LEU A 51 -13.93 2.70 -11.67
CA LEU A 51 -15.15 2.99 -10.93
C LEU A 51 -15.38 4.51 -10.88
N THR A 52 -16.65 4.90 -10.75
CA THR A 52 -17.08 6.30 -10.71
C THR A 52 -18.14 6.49 -9.64
N GLY A 53 -18.14 7.64 -8.97
CA GLY A 53 -19.04 7.92 -7.85
C GLY A 53 -18.30 7.87 -6.51
N GLN A 54 -19.04 7.77 -5.40
CA GLN A 54 -18.45 7.66 -4.07
C GLN A 54 -17.91 6.25 -3.85
N LEU A 55 -16.66 6.15 -3.40
CA LEU A 55 -15.95 4.88 -3.29
C LEU A 55 -15.50 4.63 -1.85
N ASN A 56 -15.60 3.37 -1.43
CA ASN A 56 -14.94 2.85 -0.23
C ASN A 56 -13.77 1.96 -0.63
N ALA A 57 -12.74 1.92 0.21
CA ALA A 57 -11.57 1.08 0.03
C ALA A 57 -11.23 0.24 1.28
N GLU A 58 -10.71 -0.96 1.05
CA GLU A 58 -10.06 -1.79 2.07
C GLU A 58 -8.67 -2.21 1.60
N LEU A 59 -7.66 -1.98 2.45
CA LEU A 59 -6.28 -2.37 2.25
C LEU A 59 -5.85 -3.38 3.32
N LYS A 60 -5.52 -4.61 2.92
CA LYS A 60 -4.94 -5.61 3.82
C LYS A 60 -3.46 -5.77 3.50
N CYS A 61 -2.62 -5.35 4.45
CA CYS A 61 -1.17 -5.30 4.30
C CYS A 61 -0.53 -6.50 5.00
N PHE A 62 -0.05 -7.46 4.24
CA PHE A 62 0.62 -8.66 4.74
C PHE A 62 2.13 -8.50 4.70
N TYR A 63 2.76 -8.64 5.87
CA TYR A 63 4.21 -8.53 6.06
C TYR A 63 4.82 -9.89 6.35
N SER A 64 6.05 -10.11 5.89
CA SER A 64 6.80 -11.32 6.25
C SER A 64 6.95 -11.47 7.76
N ILE A 65 6.77 -12.72 8.21
CA ILE A 65 7.05 -13.13 9.59
C ILE A 65 8.57 -13.08 9.81
N PRO A 66 9.07 -12.31 10.80
CA PRO A 66 10.48 -12.27 11.10
C PRO A 66 11.03 -13.64 11.49
N LYS A 67 12.17 -14.04 10.90
CA LYS A 67 12.76 -15.37 11.13
C LYS A 67 13.05 -15.67 12.61
N ASN A 68 13.37 -14.63 13.38
CA ASN A 68 13.67 -14.69 14.81
C ASN A 68 12.43 -14.77 15.72
N PHE A 69 11.21 -14.85 15.17
CA PHE A 69 10.03 -15.11 15.98
C PHE A 69 10.12 -16.49 16.61
N THR A 70 9.98 -16.53 17.94
CA THR A 70 9.87 -17.76 18.72
C THR A 70 8.60 -18.53 18.31
N LYS A 71 8.54 -19.84 18.62
CA LYS A 71 7.36 -20.67 18.31
C LYS A 71 6.06 -20.05 18.82
N LYS A 72 6.06 -19.54 20.06
CA LYS A 72 4.93 -18.83 20.67
C LYS A 72 4.50 -17.61 19.85
N LYS A 73 5.45 -16.76 19.44
CA LYS A 73 5.12 -15.58 18.61
C LYS A 73 4.54 -15.97 17.25
N ARG A 74 5.00 -17.07 16.66
CA ARG A 74 4.44 -17.57 15.39
C ARG A 74 3.00 -18.07 15.57
N GLU A 75 2.72 -18.74 16.68
CA GLU A 75 1.36 -19.15 17.05
C GLU A 75 0.46 -17.93 17.29
N ASP A 76 0.95 -16.90 18.00
CA ASP A 76 0.23 -15.63 18.19
C ASP A 76 -0.05 -14.93 16.84
N VAL A 77 0.85 -15.04 15.87
CA VAL A 77 0.64 -14.56 14.50
C VAL A 77 -0.47 -15.35 13.79
N SER A 78 -0.41 -16.68 13.82
CA SER A 78 -1.42 -17.55 13.19
C SER A 78 -2.80 -17.33 13.79
N ASN A 79 -2.88 -17.05 15.10
CA ASN A 79 -4.13 -16.71 15.80
C ASN A 79 -4.54 -15.24 15.64
N CYS A 80 -3.85 -14.47 14.80
CA CYS A 80 -4.09 -13.04 14.56
C CYS A 80 -4.01 -12.14 15.81
N ILE A 81 -3.41 -12.63 16.90
CA ILE A 81 -3.19 -11.91 18.17
C ILE A 81 -2.04 -10.90 17.99
N LEU A 82 -0.96 -11.32 17.34
CA LEU A 82 0.20 -10.45 17.10
C LEU A 82 0.14 -9.81 15.71
N ARG A 83 0.13 -8.47 15.67
CA ARG A 83 0.11 -7.69 14.42
C ARG A 83 1.43 -6.95 14.17
N PRO A 84 1.79 -6.68 12.89
CA PRO A 84 2.98 -5.91 12.57
C PRO A 84 2.88 -4.45 13.03
N THR A 85 3.85 -4.01 13.82
CA THR A 85 4.02 -2.60 14.24
C THR A 85 5.22 -1.93 13.57
N LYS A 86 5.75 -2.53 12.48
CA LYS A 86 6.87 -1.97 11.70
C LYS A 86 6.39 -0.96 10.66
N LYS A 87 7.31 -0.06 10.26
CA LYS A 87 7.16 0.82 9.10
C LYS A 87 6.98 0.02 7.80
N PRO A 88 6.37 0.59 6.75
CA PRO A 88 5.79 1.93 6.65
C PRO A 88 4.51 2.11 7.48
N ASP A 89 4.21 3.35 7.87
CA ASP A 89 2.97 3.71 8.56
C ASP A 89 1.74 3.57 7.64
N ILE A 90 0.55 3.36 8.20
CA ILE A 90 -0.66 3.03 7.43
C ILE A 90 -1.05 4.14 6.44
N ASP A 91 -0.85 5.40 6.82
CA ASP A 91 -1.12 6.58 6.00
C ASP A 91 -0.22 6.59 4.76
N ASN A 92 1.06 6.24 4.92
CA ASN A 92 2.01 6.19 3.82
C ASN A 92 1.72 5.04 2.85
N ILE A 93 1.18 3.93 3.35
CA ILE A 93 0.73 2.81 2.50
C ILE A 93 -0.51 3.22 1.72
N CYS A 94 -1.52 3.82 2.38
CA CYS A 94 -2.71 4.33 1.70
C CYS A 94 -2.31 5.27 0.58
N LYS A 95 -1.44 6.22 0.90
CA LYS A 95 -1.01 7.24 -0.04
C LYS A 95 -0.32 6.64 -1.26
N ILE A 96 0.60 5.69 -1.10
CA ILE A 96 1.28 5.11 -2.26
C ILE A 96 0.32 4.30 -3.12
N ILE A 97 -0.62 3.55 -2.52
CA ILE A 97 -1.60 2.77 -3.27
C ILE A 97 -2.55 3.70 -4.02
N PHE A 98 -3.14 4.68 -3.34
CA PHE A 98 -4.10 5.59 -3.95
C PHE A 98 -3.49 6.51 -4.99
N ASP A 99 -2.30 7.06 -4.74
CA ASP A 99 -1.59 7.86 -5.73
C ASP A 99 -1.25 7.04 -6.99
N SER A 100 -0.98 5.73 -6.84
CA SER A 100 -0.71 4.84 -7.97
C SER A 100 -1.95 4.55 -8.81
N LEU A 101 -3.11 4.47 -8.17
CA LEU A 101 -4.38 4.11 -8.79
C LEU A 101 -5.15 5.31 -9.33
N ASN A 102 -4.74 6.52 -8.98
CA ASN A 102 -5.38 7.74 -9.42
C ASN A 102 -5.35 7.87 -10.96
N GLY A 103 -6.50 8.16 -11.56
CA GLY A 103 -6.70 8.19 -13.01
C GLY A 103 -6.74 6.81 -13.70
N LEU A 104 -6.61 5.71 -12.94
CA LEU A 104 -6.70 4.33 -13.46
C LEU A 104 -7.90 3.58 -12.88
N ALA A 105 -7.98 3.51 -11.56
CA ALA A 105 -9.06 2.82 -10.85
C ALA A 105 -10.28 3.72 -10.61
N TYR A 106 -10.04 5.02 -10.52
CA TYR A 106 -11.02 6.10 -10.32
C TYR A 106 -10.44 7.40 -10.87
N ALA A 107 -11.28 8.42 -11.04
CA ALA A 107 -10.87 9.67 -11.67
C ALA A 107 -9.96 10.52 -10.77
N ASP A 108 -10.29 10.61 -9.48
CA ASP A 108 -9.60 11.47 -8.51
C ASP A 108 -9.63 10.81 -7.11
N ASP A 109 -8.60 10.99 -6.29
CA ASP A 109 -8.52 10.38 -4.95
C ASP A 109 -9.57 10.95 -3.98
N LYS A 110 -10.12 12.14 -4.27
CA LYS A 110 -11.25 12.72 -3.53
C LYS A 110 -12.52 11.85 -3.55
N ASP A 111 -12.64 10.94 -4.53
CA ASP A 111 -13.81 10.07 -4.67
C ASP A 111 -13.81 8.93 -3.63
N ILE A 112 -12.65 8.66 -2.99
CA ILE A 112 -12.53 7.71 -1.88
C ILE A 112 -13.00 8.37 -0.58
N VAL A 113 -14.25 8.09 -0.20
CA VAL A 113 -14.89 8.70 0.98
C VAL A 113 -14.67 7.91 2.27
N GLY A 114 -14.20 6.66 2.16
CA GLY A 114 -13.88 5.81 3.30
C GLY A 114 -12.77 4.82 2.96
N CYS A 115 -11.89 4.57 3.94
CA CYS A 115 -10.80 3.61 3.80
C CYS A 115 -10.59 2.86 5.12
N LYS A 116 -10.44 1.54 5.02
CA LYS A 116 -9.99 0.67 6.11
C LYS A 116 -8.65 0.06 5.79
N VAL A 117 -7.73 0.07 6.74
CA VAL A 117 -6.36 -0.40 6.56
C VAL A 117 -5.97 -1.28 7.72
N ASP A 118 -5.59 -2.51 7.42
CA ASP A 118 -5.20 -3.50 8.42
C ASP A 118 -3.81 -4.06 8.10
N LYS A 119 -2.99 -4.27 9.14
CA LYS A 119 -1.69 -4.93 9.03
C LYS A 119 -1.77 -6.36 9.57
N TYR A 120 -1.24 -7.31 8.80
CA TYR A 120 -1.17 -8.73 9.12
C TYR A 120 0.24 -9.25 8.89
N TYR A 121 0.57 -10.35 9.55
CA TYR A 121 1.73 -11.15 9.20
C TYR A 121 1.30 -12.32 8.32
N ASP A 122 2.13 -12.69 7.36
CA ASP A 122 1.96 -13.84 6.46
C ASP A 122 3.34 -14.27 5.95
N ASP A 123 3.48 -15.52 5.51
CA ASP A 123 4.69 -15.98 4.83
C ASP A 123 4.80 -15.39 3.42
N ASN A 124 3.68 -15.00 2.83
CA ASN A 124 3.57 -14.40 1.50
C ASN A 124 3.26 -12.90 1.61
N PRO A 125 4.27 -12.03 1.66
CA PRO A 125 4.05 -10.59 1.78
C PRO A 125 3.37 -10.03 0.54
N ARG A 126 2.32 -9.25 0.75
CA ARG A 126 1.49 -8.64 -0.30
C ARG A 126 0.61 -7.52 0.26
N VAL A 127 0.05 -6.71 -0.61
CA VAL A 127 -1.05 -5.81 -0.28
C VAL A 127 -2.27 -6.23 -1.09
N GLU A 128 -3.36 -6.60 -0.41
CA GLU A 128 -4.65 -6.84 -1.05
C GLU A 128 -5.44 -5.53 -1.03
N VAL A 129 -5.95 -5.15 -2.20
CA VAL A 129 -6.66 -3.90 -2.42
C VAL A 129 -8.06 -4.23 -2.93
N GLU A 130 -9.06 -3.70 -2.24
CA GLU A 130 -10.46 -3.82 -2.60
C GLU A 130 -11.10 -2.43 -2.59
N ILE A 131 -11.77 -2.04 -3.67
CA ILE A 131 -12.45 -0.75 -3.80
C ILE A 131 -13.84 -1.00 -4.39
N TRP A 132 -14.87 -0.39 -3.81
CA TRP A 132 -16.26 -0.57 -4.25
C TRP A 132 -17.05 0.73 -4.14
N MET A 133 -18.14 0.84 -4.89
CA MET A 133 -19.06 1.98 -4.79
C MET A 133 -19.85 1.89 -3.49
N VAL A 134 -20.11 3.04 -2.88
CA VAL A 134 -20.99 3.18 -1.70
C VAL A 134 -22.44 2.90 -2.05
#